data_AF-A0AAN8R0K7-F1
#
_entry.id   AF-A0AAN8R0K7-F1
#
_cell.length_a   1.000
_cell.length_b   1.000
_cell.length_c   1.000
_cell.angle_alpha   90.00
_cell.angle_beta   90.00
_cell.angle_gamma   90.00
#
_symmetry.space_group_name_H-M   'P 1'
#
loop_
_entity.id
_entity.type
_entity.pdbx_description
1 polymer ?
#
loop_
_entity_poly.entity_id
_entity_poly.type
_entity_poly.pdbx_seq_one_letter_code
_entity_poly.pdbx_strand_id
1 'polypeptide(L)'
;MWHENYDEMTKMIISMFRLDKYRPRNNPTNDVSFESHIYFDDAFKDVKGSKERHVNEYAEDLVEVIREVYNSFNKEDSCIFRENPPLPCQRILHTPYGGRLEYTLPYGNLLMVHFKDKLLIRHKKRWSQIMYLYYILGWRLTRKYFKKFELGEDESKLRETMMKEKDNTYLLALDGDTDFQPSAVMLLIDRLKRYPHVGAACGRIHPTGTGPMVWYQKFEYAVGHWLQKTAEHVFGCVLCSPGCFSLFRGTALMDDNVMKRYTTKSTEASHYIQYDQGEDRWLCTLLLQQGWRVEYNAASDAYTNAPQDFKEFYNQRRRWGPSTMANTIDLLGSGSLTSQRNSSISKPFILYQILSMVASILGPAAICLMISGSLSFILDINPNYALLLATAPPVVYLLLCFKLKSDTQIAIAAVMSVLYAFLMIGTALSIIGSMVDQQTIWIPSGLFIIGLVLMNIITAALHPKEFHLVIYGLLYFISIPSGYLLLTIYSMVNLNNVSWGTRETGGQIAATSPAKAITQRILQAKFCKFLCWDSGKVADQNDQVPKTVVMADKPKVNHDLTSQDNNR
;
A
#
# COMPACT_ATOMS: atom_id res chain seq x y z
N MET A 1 0.87 -0.78 10.37
CA MET A 1 -0.42 -0.24 10.81
C MET A 1 -0.19 1.10 11.46
N TRP A 2 -1.05 2.07 11.16
CA TRP A 2 -1.17 3.37 11.80
C TRP A 2 -2.59 3.95 11.60
N HIS A 3 -3.38 3.98 12.67
CA HIS A 3 -4.75 4.52 12.71
C HIS A 3 -5.73 3.93 11.67
N GLU A 4 -5.54 2.67 11.28
CA GLU A 4 -6.56 1.92 10.52
C GLU A 4 -7.85 1.81 11.34
N ASN A 5 -8.98 1.83 10.65
CA ASN A 5 -10.26 1.63 11.31
C ASN A 5 -10.50 0.14 11.62
N TYR A 6 -11.51 -0.12 12.45
CA TYR A 6 -11.87 -1.48 12.89
C TYR A 6 -12.10 -2.45 11.72
N ASP A 7 -12.79 -1.99 10.67
CA ASP A 7 -13.11 -2.80 9.48
C ASP A 7 -11.85 -3.14 8.66
N GLU A 8 -10.93 -2.19 8.51
CA GLU A 8 -9.63 -2.36 7.83
C GLU A 8 -8.77 -3.40 8.56
N MET A 9 -8.62 -3.24 9.88
CA MET A 9 -7.91 -4.20 10.71
C MET A 9 -8.56 -5.59 10.62
N THR A 10 -9.89 -5.66 10.65
CA THR A 10 -10.62 -6.94 10.55
C THR A 10 -10.31 -7.67 9.25
N LYS A 11 -10.34 -6.98 8.11
CA LYS A 11 -10.00 -7.58 6.80
C LYS A 11 -8.58 -8.17 6.82
N MET A 12 -7.61 -7.40 7.27
CA MET A 12 -6.21 -7.83 7.32
C MET A 12 -6.02 -9.07 8.22
N ILE A 13 -6.58 -9.04 9.43
CA ILE A 13 -6.48 -10.15 10.37
C ILE A 13 -7.17 -11.40 9.81
N ILE A 14 -8.34 -11.26 9.15
CA ILE A 14 -8.99 -12.38 8.47
C ILE A 14 -8.07 -12.99 7.40
N SER A 15 -7.37 -12.19 6.59
CA SER A 15 -6.43 -12.72 5.59
C SER A 15 -5.27 -13.49 6.24
N MET A 16 -4.74 -13.03 7.38
CA MET A 16 -3.71 -13.75 8.14
C MET A 16 -4.22 -15.09 8.68
N PHE A 17 -5.46 -15.15 9.18
CA PHE A 17 -6.08 -16.40 9.65
C PHE A 17 -6.42 -17.36 8.49
N ARG A 18 -6.82 -16.84 7.32
CA ARG A 18 -6.94 -17.66 6.10
C ARG A 18 -5.60 -18.27 5.72
N LEU A 19 -4.51 -17.51 5.82
CA LEU A 19 -3.16 -18.00 5.58
C LEU A 19 -2.72 -19.03 6.62
N ASP A 20 -3.12 -18.87 7.88
CA ASP A 20 -2.88 -19.86 8.94
C ASP A 20 -3.52 -21.22 8.64
N LYS A 21 -4.78 -21.21 8.22
CA LYS A 21 -5.50 -22.42 7.80
C LYS A 21 -4.94 -23.06 6.52
N TYR A 22 -4.30 -22.27 5.66
CA TYR A 22 -3.85 -22.74 4.35
C TYR A 22 -2.64 -23.69 4.47
N ARG A 23 -2.79 -24.89 3.92
CA ARG A 23 -1.70 -25.87 3.75
C ARG A 23 -1.63 -26.25 2.27
N PRO A 24 -0.55 -25.87 1.54
CA PRO A 24 -0.47 -26.09 0.11
C PRO A 24 -0.42 -27.58 -0.29
N ARG A 25 0.03 -28.47 0.61
CA ARG A 25 0.08 -29.92 0.41
C ARG A 25 -0.23 -30.65 1.73
N ASN A 26 -0.93 -31.78 1.67
CA ASN A 26 -1.20 -32.67 2.82
C ASN A 26 -0.04 -33.66 3.11
N ASN A 27 1.11 -33.49 2.45
CA ASN A 27 2.29 -34.32 2.67
C ASN A 27 3.05 -33.88 3.93
N PRO A 28 3.77 -34.79 4.61
CA PRO A 28 4.49 -34.50 5.87
C PRO A 28 5.62 -33.47 5.73
N THR A 29 6.03 -33.11 4.50
CA THR A 29 6.95 -32.01 4.22
C THR A 29 6.13 -30.76 3.87
N ASN A 30 5.92 -29.87 4.84
CA ASN A 30 5.42 -28.52 4.56
C ASN A 30 6.47 -27.78 3.70
N ASP A 31 6.13 -27.46 2.45
CA ASP A 31 7.05 -26.75 1.53
C ASP A 31 7.28 -25.27 1.94
N VAL A 32 6.41 -24.69 2.78
CA VAL A 32 6.47 -23.28 3.22
C VAL A 32 5.99 -23.14 4.67
N SER A 33 6.71 -22.36 5.48
CA SER A 33 6.28 -21.91 6.81
C SER A 33 5.93 -20.43 6.80
N PHE A 34 4.88 -20.04 7.54
CA PHE A 34 4.44 -18.65 7.62
C PHE A 34 4.61 -18.10 9.03
N GLU A 35 5.13 -16.89 9.12
CA GLU A 35 5.23 -16.08 10.34
C GLU A 35 4.74 -14.67 10.00
N SER A 36 3.80 -14.16 10.80
CA SER A 36 3.18 -12.86 10.58
C SER A 36 3.68 -11.84 11.59
N HIS A 37 4.02 -10.65 11.13
CA HIS A 37 4.44 -9.54 11.98
C HIS A 37 3.65 -8.27 11.65
N ILE A 38 2.98 -7.69 12.64
CA ILE A 38 2.31 -6.40 12.56
C ILE A 38 3.17 -5.38 13.29
N TYR A 39 3.66 -4.36 12.58
CA TYR A 39 4.32 -3.22 13.19
C TYR A 39 3.30 -2.08 13.31
N PHE A 40 2.92 -1.77 14.54
CA PHE A 40 1.94 -0.74 14.87
C PHE A 40 2.68 0.53 15.30
N ASP A 41 2.63 1.55 14.45
CA ASP A 41 3.28 2.84 14.70
C ASP A 41 2.47 3.72 15.66
N ASP A 42 3.17 4.47 16.51
CA ASP A 42 2.59 5.41 17.49
C ASP A 42 1.48 4.80 18.37
N ALA A 43 1.75 3.61 18.92
CA ALA A 43 0.75 2.82 19.63
C ALA A 43 0.44 3.30 21.06
N PHE A 44 1.13 4.32 21.57
CA PHE A 44 1.07 4.72 22.98
C PHE A 44 0.65 6.19 23.17
N LYS A 45 -0.21 6.44 24.16
CA LYS A 45 -0.67 7.76 24.60
C LYS A 45 -0.32 8.04 26.06
N ASP A 46 -0.18 9.33 26.38
CA ASP A 46 0.08 9.78 27.74
C ASP A 46 -1.20 9.74 28.58
N VAL A 47 -1.11 9.24 29.81
CA VAL A 47 -2.23 9.21 30.74
C VAL A 47 -2.23 10.48 31.59
N LYS A 48 -3.34 11.23 31.59
CA LYS A 48 -3.46 12.44 32.40
C LYS A 48 -3.29 12.11 33.88
N GLY A 49 -2.28 12.67 34.53
CA GLY A 49 -2.01 12.49 35.96
C GLY A 49 -1.12 11.28 36.31
N SER A 50 -0.62 10.53 35.33
CA SER A 50 0.38 9.48 35.53
C SER A 50 1.63 9.74 34.67
N LYS A 51 2.78 9.21 35.08
CA LYS A 51 3.99 9.14 34.23
C LYS A 51 3.97 7.92 33.29
N GLU A 52 2.99 7.04 33.45
CA GLU A 52 2.85 5.84 32.63
C GLU A 52 2.14 6.16 31.31
N ARG A 53 2.53 5.43 30.26
CA ARG A 53 1.95 5.54 28.93
C ARG A 53 1.17 4.27 28.62
N HIS A 54 -0.05 4.43 28.16
CA HIS A 54 -0.93 3.30 27.83
C HIS A 54 -1.02 3.14 26.33
N VAL A 55 -1.43 1.96 25.87
CA VAL A 55 -1.79 1.76 24.47
C VAL A 55 -2.94 2.70 24.09
N ASN A 56 -2.94 3.16 22.83
CA ASN A 56 -4.03 3.98 22.31
C ASN A 56 -5.23 3.12 21.90
N GLU A 57 -6.35 3.79 21.62
CA GLU A 57 -7.62 3.19 21.23
C GLU A 57 -7.50 2.31 19.98
N TYR A 58 -6.66 2.68 19.00
CA TYR A 58 -6.46 1.88 17.79
C TYR A 58 -5.70 0.57 18.06
N ALA A 59 -4.75 0.60 18.98
CA ALA A 59 -4.03 -0.59 19.43
C ALA A 59 -4.95 -1.52 20.25
N GLU A 60 -5.84 -0.95 21.07
CA GLU A 60 -6.89 -1.70 21.77
C GLU A 60 -7.87 -2.36 20.78
N ASP A 61 -8.33 -1.61 19.78
CA ASP A 61 -9.19 -2.10 18.70
C ASP A 61 -8.53 -3.28 17.95
N LEU A 62 -7.22 -3.20 17.65
CA LEU A 62 -6.51 -4.32 17.01
C LEU A 62 -6.54 -5.60 17.84
N VAL A 63 -6.33 -5.49 19.16
CA VAL A 63 -6.37 -6.66 20.06
C VAL A 63 -7.78 -7.25 20.10
N GLU A 64 -8.80 -6.39 20.11
CA GLU A 64 -10.20 -6.82 20.05
C GLU A 64 -10.54 -7.52 18.73
N VAL A 65 -10.11 -6.97 17.59
CA VAL A 65 -10.26 -7.59 16.27
C VAL A 65 -9.61 -8.98 16.24
N ILE A 66 -8.37 -9.11 16.75
CA ILE A 66 -7.68 -10.41 16.81
C ILE A 66 -8.51 -11.41 17.64
N ARG A 67 -9.07 -10.98 18.77
CA ARG A 67 -9.92 -11.81 19.62
C ARG A 67 -11.19 -12.25 18.88
N GLU A 68 -11.90 -11.34 18.23
CA GLU A 68 -13.13 -11.66 17.48
C GLU A 68 -12.88 -12.60 16.31
N VAL A 69 -11.82 -12.37 15.54
CA VAL A 69 -11.45 -13.23 14.41
C VAL A 69 -11.01 -14.60 14.91
N TYR A 70 -10.18 -14.67 15.96
CA TYR A 70 -9.78 -15.94 16.58
C TYR A 70 -10.99 -16.78 16.99
N ASN A 71 -11.96 -16.16 17.64
CA ASN A 71 -13.19 -16.83 18.04
C ASN A 71 -14.03 -17.29 16.85
N SER A 72 -14.04 -16.51 15.77
CA SER A 72 -14.79 -16.85 14.56
C SER A 72 -14.19 -18.05 13.82
N PHE A 73 -12.85 -18.16 13.78
CA PHE A 73 -12.15 -19.28 13.14
C PHE A 73 -12.13 -20.55 14.03
N ASN A 74 -12.13 -20.40 15.36
CA ASN A 74 -12.23 -21.55 16.27
C ASN A 74 -13.64 -22.15 16.39
N LYS A 75 -14.68 -21.36 16.13
CA LYS A 75 -16.10 -21.81 16.17
C LYS A 75 -16.48 -22.79 15.06
N GLU A 76 -15.58 -23.11 14.12
CA GLU A 76 -15.84 -24.17 13.14
C GLU A 76 -15.78 -25.59 13.77
N ASP A 77 -15.20 -25.78 14.98
CA ASP A 77 -14.96 -27.13 15.54
C ASP A 77 -15.61 -27.46 16.90
N SER A 78 -16.39 -26.59 17.57
CA SER A 78 -17.13 -27.03 18.77
C SER A 78 -18.33 -26.16 19.15
N CYS A 79 -19.40 -26.88 19.53
CA CYS A 79 -20.64 -26.51 20.19
C CYS A 79 -20.93 -25.03 20.46
N ILE A 80 -22.08 -24.63 19.94
CA ILE A 80 -22.82 -23.39 20.16
C ILE A 80 -22.88 -23.09 21.68
N PHE A 81 -22.56 -21.87 22.08
CA PHE A 81 -22.59 -21.31 23.45
C PHE A 81 -21.36 -21.57 24.34
N ARG A 82 -20.36 -20.68 24.24
CA ARG A 82 -19.51 -20.29 25.38
C ARG A 82 -19.69 -18.79 25.63
N GLU A 83 -20.11 -18.43 26.83
CA GLU A 83 -20.35 -17.03 27.27
C GLU A 83 -19.06 -16.20 27.29
N ASN A 84 -17.90 -16.84 27.51
CA ASN A 84 -16.58 -16.23 27.44
C ASN A 84 -15.69 -17.10 26.54
N PRO A 85 -15.51 -16.76 25.26
CA PRO A 85 -14.62 -17.52 24.41
C PRO A 85 -13.17 -17.38 24.91
N PRO A 86 -12.36 -18.46 24.86
CA PRO A 86 -11.00 -18.44 25.40
C PRO A 86 -10.15 -17.44 24.64
N LEU A 87 -9.37 -16.64 25.39
CA LEU A 87 -8.38 -15.75 24.79
C LEU A 87 -7.37 -16.59 23.99
N PRO A 88 -6.93 -16.11 22.81
CA PRO A 88 -5.82 -16.76 22.12
C PRO A 88 -4.62 -16.84 23.08
N CYS A 89 -3.90 -17.96 23.03
CA CYS A 89 -2.67 -18.09 23.79
C CYS A 89 -1.74 -16.93 23.40
N GLN A 90 -1.49 -16.03 24.35
CA GLN A 90 -0.76 -14.80 24.11
C GLN A 90 0.41 -14.66 25.08
N ARG A 91 1.54 -14.20 24.56
CA ARG A 91 2.70 -13.81 25.36
C ARG A 91 2.92 -12.31 25.23
N ILE A 92 2.96 -11.64 26.37
CA ILE A 92 3.22 -10.19 26.46
C ILE A 92 4.69 -9.98 26.80
N LEU A 93 5.39 -9.21 25.99
CA LEU A 93 6.81 -8.91 26.16
C LEU A 93 7.03 -7.40 26.16
N HIS A 94 7.77 -6.91 27.15
CA HIS A 94 8.29 -5.56 27.13
C HIS A 94 9.51 -5.49 26.21
N THR A 95 9.59 -4.48 25.35
CA THR A 95 10.66 -4.33 24.38
C THR A 95 11.28 -2.94 24.47
N PRO A 96 12.55 -2.75 24.03
CA PRO A 96 13.17 -1.42 24.07
C PRO A 96 12.46 -0.34 23.22
N TYR A 97 11.56 -0.76 22.33
CA TYR A 97 10.79 0.13 21.46
C TYR A 97 9.32 0.28 21.88
N GLY A 98 8.90 -0.33 22.99
CA GLY A 98 7.51 -0.35 23.46
C GLY A 98 7.10 -1.74 23.95
N GLY A 99 6.22 -2.41 23.22
CA GLY A 99 5.70 -3.72 23.59
C GLY A 99 5.57 -4.69 22.43
N ARG A 100 5.49 -5.98 22.73
CA ARG A 100 5.18 -7.03 21.76
C ARG A 100 4.17 -8.01 22.33
N LEU A 101 3.13 -8.29 21.56
CA LEU A 101 2.22 -9.40 21.77
C LEU A 101 2.53 -10.50 20.77
N GLU A 102 2.55 -11.74 21.24
CA GLU A 102 2.75 -12.91 20.39
C GLU A 102 1.58 -13.85 20.58
N TYR A 103 0.95 -14.22 19.47
CA TYR A 103 -0.17 -15.14 19.41
C TYR A 103 0.25 -16.41 18.67
N THR A 104 -0.18 -17.57 19.18
CA THR A 104 -0.20 -18.81 18.41
C THR A 104 -1.57 -18.96 17.78
N LEU A 105 -1.62 -18.90 16.44
CA LEU A 105 -2.85 -19.05 15.68
C LEU A 105 -3.35 -20.51 15.72
N PRO A 106 -4.65 -20.78 15.45
CA PRO A 106 -5.25 -22.10 15.63
C PRO A 106 -4.53 -23.26 14.92
N TYR A 107 -3.93 -23.02 13.76
CA TYR A 107 -3.20 -24.04 12.99
C TYR A 107 -1.68 -23.98 13.17
N GLY A 108 -1.19 -23.20 14.15
CA GLY A 108 0.19 -23.23 14.64
C GLY A 108 1.11 -22.13 14.11
N ASN A 109 0.70 -21.30 13.14
CA ASN A 109 1.53 -20.18 12.72
C ASN A 109 1.57 -19.10 13.81
N LEU A 110 2.65 -18.31 13.83
CA LEU A 110 2.85 -17.24 14.80
C LEU A 110 2.38 -15.90 14.22
N LEU A 111 1.67 -15.13 15.04
CA LEU A 111 1.34 -13.73 14.79
C LEU A 111 1.96 -12.86 15.88
N MET A 112 2.87 -11.97 15.50
CA MET A 112 3.52 -11.03 16.42
C MET A 112 3.06 -9.60 16.15
N VAL A 113 2.54 -8.93 17.16
CA VAL A 113 2.18 -7.51 17.10
C VAL A 113 3.21 -6.71 17.87
N HIS A 114 3.93 -5.85 17.16
CA HIS A 114 4.97 -4.96 17.66
C HIS A 114 4.38 -3.56 17.85
N PHE A 115 4.08 -3.19 19.10
CA PHE A 115 3.60 -1.86 19.46
C PHE A 115 4.79 -0.92 19.66
N LYS A 116 4.88 0.09 18.80
CA LYS A 116 5.98 1.05 18.81
C LYS A 116 5.60 2.31 19.57
N ASP A 117 6.47 2.69 20.49
CA ASP A 117 6.42 3.98 21.15
C ASP A 117 7.21 5.02 20.34
N LYS A 118 6.53 6.07 19.86
CA LYS A 118 7.14 7.18 19.09
C LYS A 118 8.24 7.94 19.83
N LEU A 119 8.28 7.89 21.16
CA LEU A 119 9.29 8.53 21.99
C LEU A 119 10.57 7.68 22.08
N LEU A 120 10.45 6.35 21.92
CA LEU A 120 11.57 5.41 22.04
C LEU A 120 12.20 5.09 20.69
N ILE A 121 11.41 5.05 19.62
CA ILE A 121 11.89 4.67 18.28
C ILE A 121 11.31 5.59 17.20
N ARG A 122 12.06 5.72 16.09
CA ARG A 122 11.58 6.45 14.91
C ARG A 122 10.27 5.86 14.41
N HIS A 123 9.29 6.72 14.23
CA HIS A 123 7.98 6.43 13.65
C HIS A 123 8.00 6.67 12.14
N LYS A 124 6.90 6.34 11.46
CA LYS A 124 6.68 6.30 9.99
C LYS A 124 6.99 4.94 9.35
N LYS A 125 6.29 4.66 8.25
CA LYS A 125 6.33 3.41 7.49
C LYS A 125 7.75 2.91 7.19
N ARG A 126 8.61 3.76 6.61
CA ARG A 126 10.01 3.39 6.30
C ARG A 126 10.80 2.90 7.51
N TRP A 127 10.68 3.58 8.66
CA TRP A 127 11.42 3.18 9.86
C TRP A 127 10.86 1.89 10.49
N SER A 128 9.55 1.65 10.37
CA SER A 128 8.94 0.36 10.69
C SER A 128 9.43 -0.75 9.75
N GLN A 129 9.59 -0.45 8.45
CA GLN A 129 10.15 -1.40 7.49
C GLN A 129 11.60 -1.75 7.82
N ILE A 130 12.44 -0.75 8.06
CA ILE A 130 13.84 -0.95 8.49
C ILE A 130 13.91 -1.84 9.75
N MET A 131 13.05 -1.57 10.74
CA MET A 131 13.02 -2.35 11.98
C MET A 131 12.71 -3.83 11.72
N TYR A 132 11.70 -4.15 10.89
CA TYR A 132 11.41 -5.55 10.59
C TYR A 132 12.49 -6.22 9.75
N LEU A 133 13.11 -5.48 8.83
CA LEU A 133 14.20 -6.01 8.00
C LEU A 133 15.37 -6.42 8.90
N TYR A 134 15.78 -5.57 9.84
CA TYR A 134 16.81 -5.93 10.82
C TYR A 134 16.39 -7.09 11.72
N TYR A 135 15.16 -7.10 12.22
CA TYR A 135 14.71 -8.15 13.12
C TYR A 135 14.60 -9.51 12.41
N ILE A 136 13.96 -9.56 11.25
CA ILE A 136 13.69 -10.81 10.52
C ILE A 136 14.94 -11.30 9.79
N LEU A 137 15.57 -10.43 8.98
CA LEU A 137 16.71 -10.83 8.16
C LEU A 137 18.04 -10.77 8.92
N GLY A 138 18.24 -9.72 9.73
CA GLY A 138 19.50 -9.54 10.47
C GLY A 138 19.60 -10.41 11.72
N TRP A 139 18.52 -10.55 12.49
CA TRP A 139 18.56 -11.26 13.77
C TRP A 139 17.94 -12.67 13.70
N ARG A 140 16.67 -12.83 13.28
CA ARG A 140 16.00 -14.14 13.26
C ARG A 140 16.74 -15.13 12.35
N LEU A 141 17.04 -14.71 11.12
CA LEU A 141 17.70 -15.56 10.13
C LEU A 141 19.17 -15.83 10.49
N THR A 142 19.96 -14.80 10.83
CA THR A 142 21.42 -14.93 11.00
C THR A 142 21.85 -15.44 12.39
N ARG A 143 21.12 -15.12 13.47
CA ARG A 143 21.56 -15.43 14.86
C ARG A 143 21.83 -16.90 15.11
N LYS A 144 21.05 -17.79 14.50
CA LYS A 144 21.24 -19.24 14.68
C LYS A 144 22.56 -19.73 14.08
N TYR A 145 23.03 -19.11 13.00
CA TYR A 145 24.33 -19.44 12.41
C TYR A 145 25.46 -18.85 13.22
N PHE A 146 25.29 -17.64 13.78
CA PHE A 146 26.26 -17.05 14.69
C PHE A 146 26.49 -17.93 15.93
N LYS A 147 25.43 -18.43 16.56
CA LYS A 147 25.55 -19.38 17.68
C LYS A 147 26.28 -20.68 17.30
N LYS A 148 26.02 -21.21 16.11
CA LYS A 148 26.70 -22.42 15.61
C LYS A 148 28.18 -22.17 15.33
N PHE A 149 28.50 -20.99 14.81
CA PHE A 149 29.87 -20.54 14.63
C PHE A 149 30.61 -20.43 15.98
N GLU A 150 29.98 -19.85 17.00
CA GLU A 150 30.54 -19.81 18.37
C GLU A 150 30.77 -21.21 18.97
N LEU A 151 29.96 -22.20 18.57
CA LEU A 151 30.13 -23.61 18.96
C LEU A 151 31.23 -24.35 18.17
N GLY A 152 31.94 -23.67 17.26
CA GLY A 152 33.06 -24.22 16.51
C GLY A 152 32.70 -25.00 15.25
N GLU A 153 31.48 -24.85 14.71
CA GLU A 153 31.12 -25.42 13.40
C GLU A 153 31.89 -24.74 12.25
N ASP A 154 32.14 -25.49 11.16
CA ASP A 154 32.88 -24.99 10.00
C ASP A 154 32.21 -23.76 9.35
N GLU A 155 32.98 -22.68 9.24
CA GLU A 155 32.50 -21.40 8.73
C GLU A 155 32.03 -21.49 7.27
N SER A 156 32.73 -22.26 6.43
CA SER A 156 32.41 -22.38 5.01
C SER A 156 31.04 -23.04 4.81
N LYS A 157 30.79 -24.15 5.51
CA LYS A 157 29.51 -24.86 5.50
C LYS A 157 28.38 -24.02 6.08
N LEU A 158 28.63 -23.25 7.14
CA LEU A 158 27.64 -22.34 7.72
C LEU A 158 27.25 -21.24 6.74
N ARG A 159 28.23 -20.62 6.07
CA ARG A 159 27.99 -19.58 5.06
C ARG A 159 27.16 -20.12 3.89
N GLU A 160 27.50 -21.30 3.37
CA GLU A 160 26.75 -21.93 2.28
C GLU A 160 25.29 -22.21 2.70
N THR A 161 25.09 -22.78 3.89
CA THR A 161 23.76 -23.10 4.41
C THR A 161 22.93 -21.83 4.65
N MET A 162 23.55 -20.79 5.20
CA MET A 162 22.91 -19.49 5.41
C MET A 162 22.50 -18.87 4.07
N MET A 163 23.35 -18.91 3.04
CA MET A 163 23.00 -18.39 1.72
C MET A 163 21.80 -19.12 1.12
N LYS A 164 21.76 -20.46 1.20
CA LYS A 164 20.61 -21.25 0.76
C LYS A 164 19.32 -20.87 1.49
N GLU A 165 19.39 -20.63 2.79
CA GLU A 165 18.20 -20.22 3.54
C GLU A 165 17.79 -18.78 3.22
N LYS A 166 18.76 -17.88 3.03
CA LYS A 166 18.53 -16.49 2.58
C LYS A 166 17.79 -16.46 1.24
N ASP A 167 18.12 -17.38 0.31
CA ASP A 167 17.46 -17.53 -1.01
C ASP A 167 16.05 -18.09 -0.93
N ASN A 168 15.76 -18.87 0.12
CA ASN A 168 14.44 -19.46 0.36
C ASN A 168 13.63 -18.70 1.42
N THR A 169 14.09 -17.53 1.85
CA THR A 169 13.38 -16.63 2.74
C THR A 169 12.69 -15.55 1.93
N TYR A 170 11.39 -15.34 2.17
CA TYR A 170 10.59 -14.34 1.48
C TYR A 170 9.87 -13.45 2.49
N LEU A 171 9.79 -12.15 2.21
CA LEU A 171 9.10 -11.17 3.03
C LEU A 171 7.92 -10.59 2.26
N LEU A 172 6.70 -10.83 2.75
CA LEU A 172 5.48 -10.25 2.20
C LEU A 172 5.19 -8.92 2.89
N ALA A 173 5.24 -7.82 2.15
CA ALA A 173 4.83 -6.50 2.60
C ALA A 173 3.32 -6.31 2.38
N LEU A 174 2.65 -5.80 3.43
CA LEU A 174 1.21 -5.59 3.49
C LEU A 174 0.90 -4.23 4.13
N ASP A 175 -0.02 -3.46 3.53
CA ASP A 175 -0.61 -2.27 4.14
C ASP A 175 -1.80 -2.68 5.01
N GLY A 176 -2.08 -1.97 6.11
CA GLY A 176 -3.00 -2.41 7.18
C GLY A 176 -4.47 -2.61 6.78
N ASP A 177 -4.84 -2.22 5.56
CA ASP A 177 -6.17 -2.28 4.97
C ASP A 177 -6.29 -3.32 3.82
N THR A 178 -5.27 -4.16 3.62
CA THR A 178 -5.24 -5.13 2.51
C THR A 178 -5.96 -6.43 2.87
N ASP A 179 -6.87 -6.88 2.00
CA ASP A 179 -7.47 -8.23 2.00
C ASP A 179 -6.89 -9.07 0.86
N PHE A 180 -6.47 -10.29 1.15
CA PHE A 180 -5.92 -11.21 0.17
C PHE A 180 -6.31 -12.68 0.44
N GLN A 181 -6.11 -13.51 -0.58
CA GLN A 181 -6.25 -14.96 -0.49
C GLN A 181 -4.87 -15.64 -0.43
N PRO A 182 -4.71 -16.75 0.33
CA PRO A 182 -3.43 -17.48 0.40
C PRO A 182 -2.90 -17.92 -0.96
N SER A 183 -3.79 -18.26 -1.91
CA SER A 183 -3.43 -18.61 -3.29
C SER A 183 -2.68 -17.49 -4.01
N ALA A 184 -3.04 -16.22 -3.77
CA ALA A 184 -2.34 -15.07 -4.35
C ALA A 184 -0.89 -14.99 -3.86
N VAL A 185 -0.66 -15.25 -2.57
CA VAL A 185 0.69 -15.31 -2.00
C VAL A 185 1.51 -16.45 -2.63
N MET A 186 0.90 -17.62 -2.84
CA MET A 186 1.59 -18.75 -3.47
C MET A 186 2.02 -18.43 -4.91
N LEU A 187 1.19 -17.71 -5.67
CA LEU A 187 1.54 -17.27 -7.02
C LEU A 187 2.76 -16.34 -7.03
N LEU A 188 2.94 -15.49 -6.02
CA LEU A 188 4.15 -14.67 -5.87
C LEU A 188 5.36 -15.52 -5.50
N ILE A 189 5.21 -16.46 -4.56
CA ILE A 189 6.28 -17.39 -4.17
C ILE A 189 6.75 -18.20 -5.38
N ASP A 190 5.82 -18.81 -6.13
CA ASP A 190 6.13 -19.58 -7.33
C ASP A 190 6.86 -18.75 -8.39
N ARG A 191 6.50 -17.47 -8.51
CA ARG A 191 7.16 -16.54 -9.42
C ARG A 191 8.62 -16.32 -9.01
N LEU A 192 8.89 -16.03 -7.75
CA LEU A 192 10.26 -15.85 -7.26
C LEU A 192 11.04 -17.17 -7.32
N LYS A 193 10.44 -18.31 -6.96
CA LYS A 193 11.11 -19.62 -7.07
C LYS A 193 11.52 -19.95 -8.50
N ARG A 194 10.68 -19.60 -9.49
CA ARG A 194 10.97 -19.85 -10.91
C ARG A 194 12.10 -19.00 -11.47
N TYR A 195 12.26 -17.76 -10.99
CA TYR A 195 13.21 -16.80 -11.54
C TYR A 195 14.20 -16.31 -10.46
N PRO A 196 15.42 -16.89 -10.39
CA PRO A 196 16.40 -16.58 -9.36
C PRO A 196 16.81 -15.10 -9.29
N HIS A 197 16.87 -14.41 -10.43
CA HIS A 197 17.23 -12.97 -10.52
C HIS A 197 16.09 -12.01 -10.15
N VAL A 198 14.89 -12.53 -9.85
CA VAL A 198 13.77 -11.71 -9.37
C VAL A 198 13.92 -11.49 -7.88
N GLY A 199 14.13 -10.21 -7.52
CA GLY A 199 14.27 -9.76 -6.14
C GLY A 199 12.94 -9.40 -5.50
N ALA A 200 11.93 -9.02 -6.29
CA ALA A 200 10.59 -8.74 -5.80
C ALA A 200 9.51 -9.03 -6.86
N ALA A 201 8.31 -9.40 -6.41
CA ALA A 201 7.13 -9.47 -7.26
C ALA A 201 5.92 -8.87 -6.55
N CYS A 202 5.12 -8.10 -7.27
CA CYS A 202 3.86 -7.54 -6.79
C CYS A 202 2.65 -8.18 -7.45
N GLY A 203 1.56 -8.23 -6.69
CA GLY A 203 0.26 -8.66 -7.19
C GLY A 203 -0.52 -7.53 -7.88
N ARG A 204 -1.67 -7.89 -8.43
CA ARG A 204 -2.67 -6.96 -8.92
C ARG A 204 -3.51 -6.43 -7.77
N ILE A 205 -3.65 -5.12 -7.71
CA ILE A 205 -4.36 -4.43 -6.63
C ILE A 205 -5.73 -3.95 -7.11
N HIS A 206 -6.76 -4.34 -6.36
CA HIS A 206 -8.15 -3.98 -6.63
C HIS A 206 -8.65 -2.97 -5.59
N PRO A 207 -8.96 -1.73 -5.98
CA PRO A 207 -9.51 -0.76 -5.04
C PRO A 207 -10.95 -1.12 -4.64
N THR A 208 -11.20 -1.08 -3.34
CA THR A 208 -12.50 -1.32 -2.71
C THR A 208 -13.01 -0.07 -2.00
N GLY A 209 -14.32 0.00 -1.76
CA GLY A 209 -14.99 1.16 -1.18
C GLY A 209 -16.18 1.61 -2.02
N THR A 210 -16.76 2.75 -1.66
CA THR A 210 -17.97 3.30 -2.27
C THR A 210 -17.79 4.74 -2.70
N GLY A 211 -18.60 5.16 -3.68
CA GLY A 211 -18.67 6.55 -4.13
C GLY A 211 -17.83 6.88 -5.37
N PRO A 212 -18.01 8.10 -5.93
CA PRO A 212 -17.40 8.50 -7.20
C PRO A 212 -15.87 8.49 -7.17
N MET A 213 -15.26 8.85 -6.04
CA MET A 213 -13.80 8.84 -5.91
C MET A 213 -13.22 7.42 -6.03
N VAL A 214 -13.93 6.41 -5.51
CA VAL A 214 -13.53 5.01 -5.67
C VAL A 214 -13.77 4.53 -7.09
N TRP A 215 -14.84 4.96 -7.76
CA TRP A 215 -15.09 4.64 -9.17
C TRP A 215 -13.98 5.17 -10.09
N TYR A 216 -13.57 6.42 -9.88
CA TYR A 216 -12.42 7.00 -10.57
C TYR A 216 -11.17 6.13 -10.41
N GLN A 217 -10.84 5.77 -9.17
CA GLN A 217 -9.66 4.96 -8.86
C GLN A 217 -9.76 3.52 -9.39
N LYS A 218 -10.97 2.93 -9.42
CA LYS A 218 -11.20 1.60 -10.03
C LYS A 218 -10.79 1.57 -11.49
N PHE A 219 -11.23 2.56 -12.27
CA PHE A 219 -10.84 2.64 -13.68
C PHE A 219 -9.35 3.00 -13.84
N GLU A 220 -8.85 3.95 -13.06
CA GLU A 220 -7.44 4.34 -13.08
C GLU A 220 -6.50 3.16 -12.81
N TYR A 221 -6.77 2.39 -11.75
CA TYR A 221 -5.97 1.21 -11.40
C TYR A 221 -6.07 0.14 -12.50
N ALA A 222 -7.25 -0.06 -13.07
CA ALA A 222 -7.43 -0.99 -14.16
C ALA A 222 -6.57 -0.62 -15.37
N VAL A 223 -6.66 0.62 -15.85
CA VAL A 223 -5.83 1.12 -16.97
C VAL A 223 -4.34 1.04 -16.65
N GLY A 224 -3.95 1.40 -15.43
CA GLY A 224 -2.57 1.29 -14.96
C GLY A 224 -2.04 -0.15 -14.98
N HIS A 225 -2.84 -1.13 -14.56
CA HIS A 225 -2.45 -2.54 -14.60
C HIS A 225 -2.47 -3.12 -16.01
N TRP A 226 -3.51 -2.83 -16.79
CA TRP A 226 -3.70 -3.38 -18.14
C TRP A 226 -2.64 -2.87 -19.12
N LEU A 227 -2.32 -1.57 -19.05
CA LEU A 227 -1.43 -0.93 -20.01
C LEU A 227 -0.04 -0.68 -19.42
N GLN A 228 0.07 0.19 -18.42
CA GLN A 228 1.37 0.68 -17.98
C GLN A 228 2.21 -0.42 -17.32
N LYS A 229 1.71 -1.10 -16.29
CA LYS A 229 2.45 -2.16 -15.58
C LYS A 229 2.77 -3.33 -16.49
N THR A 230 1.85 -3.66 -17.39
CA THR A 230 2.07 -4.73 -18.38
C THR A 230 3.14 -4.33 -19.38
N ALA A 231 3.12 -3.10 -19.92
CA ALA A 231 4.17 -2.59 -20.80
C ALA A 231 5.53 -2.56 -20.10
N GLU A 232 5.61 -2.01 -18.88
CA GLU A 232 6.82 -2.02 -18.06
C GLU A 232 7.39 -3.43 -17.90
N HIS A 233 6.54 -4.40 -17.53
CA HIS A 233 6.95 -5.79 -17.34
C HIS A 233 7.43 -6.46 -18.64
N VAL A 234 6.80 -6.16 -19.78
CA VAL A 234 7.15 -6.72 -21.09
C VAL A 234 8.46 -6.12 -21.63
N PHE A 235 8.63 -4.80 -21.54
CA PHE A 235 9.85 -4.13 -22.01
C PHE A 235 11.05 -4.40 -21.11
N GLY A 236 10.83 -4.76 -19.84
CA GLY A 236 11.91 -5.07 -18.92
C GLY A 236 11.44 -5.48 -17.54
N CYS A 237 11.09 -4.50 -16.73
CA CYS A 237 10.70 -4.68 -15.33
C CYS A 237 9.75 -3.57 -14.87
N VAL A 238 9.09 -3.83 -13.76
CA VAL A 238 8.23 -2.84 -13.11
C VAL A 238 9.06 -1.96 -12.18
N LEU A 239 8.81 -0.66 -12.17
CA LEU A 239 9.64 0.28 -11.40
C LEU A 239 9.30 0.35 -9.90
N CYS A 240 8.22 -0.28 -9.47
CA CYS A 240 7.74 -0.24 -8.10
C CYS A 240 6.82 -1.42 -7.80
N SER A 241 7.13 -2.11 -6.70
CA SER A 241 6.26 -3.04 -6.01
C SER A 241 5.52 -2.27 -4.90
N PRO A 242 4.19 -2.08 -4.98
CA PRO A 242 3.44 -1.32 -3.97
C PRO A 242 3.47 -2.02 -2.60
N GLY A 243 3.53 -1.25 -1.52
CA GLY A 243 3.61 -1.78 -0.16
C GLY A 243 2.38 -2.57 0.32
N CYS A 244 1.25 -2.48 -0.39
CA CYS A 244 0.02 -3.16 -0.01
C CYS A 244 0.04 -4.68 -0.26
N PHE A 245 0.69 -5.18 -1.32
CA PHE A 245 0.77 -6.62 -1.59
C PHE A 245 1.96 -6.98 -2.48
N SER A 246 3.14 -7.09 -1.87
CA SER A 246 4.40 -7.37 -2.58
C SER A 246 5.30 -8.32 -1.82
N LEU A 247 5.86 -9.31 -2.53
CA LEU A 247 6.78 -10.30 -1.99
C LEU A 247 8.21 -9.97 -2.39
N PHE A 248 9.12 -9.96 -1.42
CA PHE A 248 10.55 -9.67 -1.59
C PHE A 248 11.39 -10.89 -1.22
N ARG A 249 12.45 -11.14 -2.00
CA ARG A 249 13.45 -12.19 -1.70
C ARG A 249 14.40 -11.69 -0.61
N GLY A 250 14.67 -12.54 0.39
CA GLY A 250 15.60 -12.25 1.48
C GLY A 250 17.00 -11.89 0.98
N THR A 251 17.54 -12.64 -0.01
CA THR A 251 18.86 -12.31 -0.58
C THR A 251 18.93 -10.96 -1.25
N ALA A 252 17.89 -10.57 -1.97
CA ALA A 252 17.82 -9.28 -2.65
C ALA A 252 17.74 -8.11 -1.66
N LEU A 253 16.97 -8.28 -0.58
CA LEU A 253 16.92 -7.29 0.49
C LEU A 253 18.26 -7.17 1.23
N MET A 254 18.93 -8.29 1.51
CA MET A 254 20.22 -8.33 2.22
C MET A 254 21.44 -8.04 1.34
N ASP A 255 21.24 -7.55 0.12
CA ASP A 255 22.34 -7.13 -0.75
C ASP A 255 23.01 -5.85 -0.19
N ASP A 256 24.33 -5.75 -0.31
CA ASP A 256 25.19 -4.84 0.47
C ASP A 256 24.76 -3.38 0.38
N ASN A 257 24.35 -2.94 -0.81
CA ASN A 257 23.94 -1.56 -1.06
C ASN A 257 22.44 -1.32 -0.83
N VAL A 258 21.62 -2.36 -0.75
CA VAL A 258 20.16 -2.21 -0.60
C VAL A 258 19.86 -1.77 0.83
N MET A 259 20.14 -2.61 1.83
CA MET A 259 19.86 -2.25 3.22
C MET A 259 20.69 -1.04 3.70
N LYS A 260 21.95 -0.93 3.27
CA LYS A 260 22.81 0.19 3.66
C LYS A 260 22.25 1.54 3.19
N ARG A 261 21.77 1.65 1.95
CA ARG A 261 21.17 2.89 1.44
C ARG A 261 19.73 3.07 1.93
N TYR A 262 18.98 1.98 2.10
CA TYR A 262 17.61 2.05 2.59
C TYR A 262 17.52 2.58 4.03
N THR A 263 18.58 2.44 4.82
CA THR A 263 18.66 2.91 6.22
C THR A 263 19.21 4.33 6.38
N THR A 264 19.68 4.96 5.29
CA THR A 264 20.22 6.32 5.30
C THR A 264 19.17 7.33 5.74
N LYS A 265 19.49 8.15 6.75
CA LYS A 265 18.60 9.22 7.19
C LYS A 265 18.43 10.27 6.09
N SER A 266 17.22 10.78 5.96
CA SER A 266 16.94 11.94 5.11
C SER A 266 17.62 13.18 5.70
N THR A 267 18.40 13.86 4.88
CA THR A 267 19.22 15.03 5.25
C THR A 267 19.02 16.15 4.25
N GLU A 268 18.89 15.81 2.96
CA GLU A 268 18.64 16.74 1.86
C GLU A 268 17.16 16.72 1.44
N ALA A 269 16.70 17.78 0.79
CA ALA A 269 15.30 17.91 0.34
C ALA A 269 14.87 16.75 -0.57
N SER A 270 15.75 16.31 -1.48
CA SER A 270 15.55 15.15 -2.36
C SER A 270 15.33 13.86 -1.57
N HIS A 271 16.05 13.66 -0.47
CA HIS A 271 15.95 12.46 0.38
C HIS A 271 14.55 12.33 1.00
N TYR A 272 13.93 13.42 1.43
CA TYR A 272 12.59 13.35 2.00
C TYR A 272 11.52 12.95 0.96
N ILE A 273 11.67 13.41 -0.29
CA ILE A 273 10.75 13.06 -1.38
C ILE A 273 10.99 11.62 -1.83
N GLN A 274 12.25 11.25 -2.03
CA GLN A 274 12.61 9.94 -2.57
C GLN A 274 12.41 8.84 -1.52
N TYR A 275 12.93 9.04 -0.31
CA TYR A 275 13.03 7.97 0.67
C TYR A 275 11.82 7.88 1.59
N ASP A 276 11.22 9.01 1.99
CA ASP A 276 10.18 9.01 3.03
C ASP A 276 8.76 9.14 2.48
N GLN A 277 8.55 9.73 1.29
CA GLN A 277 7.22 9.82 0.66
C GLN A 277 6.87 8.63 -0.24
N GLY A 278 7.87 7.91 -0.77
CA GLY A 278 7.66 6.71 -1.58
C GLY A 278 8.74 5.67 -1.30
N GLU A 279 8.79 5.25 -0.04
CA GLU A 279 9.71 4.26 0.50
C GLU A 279 9.69 2.92 -0.25
N ASP A 280 8.51 2.48 -0.69
CA ASP A 280 8.34 1.25 -1.48
C ASP A 280 9.03 1.38 -2.84
N ARG A 281 8.90 2.54 -3.49
CA ARG A 281 9.56 2.84 -4.76
C ARG A 281 11.06 3.00 -4.58
N TRP A 282 11.50 3.64 -3.50
CA TRP A 282 12.91 3.76 -3.17
C TRP A 282 13.57 2.39 -2.99
N LEU A 283 12.92 1.49 -2.25
CA LEU A 283 13.41 0.12 -2.08
C LEU A 283 13.52 -0.61 -3.43
N CYS A 284 12.53 -0.47 -4.32
CA CYS A 284 12.60 -1.04 -5.66
C CYS A 284 13.71 -0.41 -6.52
N THR A 285 13.90 0.91 -6.47
CA THR A 285 15.01 1.59 -7.16
C THR A 285 16.36 1.00 -6.75
N LEU A 286 16.55 0.76 -5.44
CA LEU A 286 17.78 0.15 -4.91
C LEU A 286 17.98 -1.29 -5.42
N LEU A 287 16.92 -2.10 -5.46
CA LEU A 287 16.97 -3.45 -6.01
C LEU A 287 17.34 -3.44 -7.50
N LEU A 288 16.68 -2.57 -8.28
CA LEU A 288 16.94 -2.42 -9.71
C LEU A 288 18.39 -1.99 -9.99
N GLN A 289 18.91 -1.02 -9.23
CA GLN A 289 20.30 -0.55 -9.32
C GLN A 289 21.32 -1.62 -8.90
N GLN A 290 20.95 -2.58 -8.05
CA GLN A 290 21.80 -3.75 -7.73
C GLN A 290 21.71 -4.91 -8.72
N GLY A 291 20.88 -4.81 -9.77
CA GLY A 291 20.76 -5.87 -10.77
C GLY A 291 19.59 -6.84 -10.56
N TRP A 292 18.77 -6.63 -9.53
CA TRP A 292 17.59 -7.45 -9.29
C TRP A 292 16.43 -7.02 -10.20
N ARG A 293 15.64 -7.99 -10.67
CA ARG A 293 14.41 -7.72 -11.40
C ARG A 293 13.23 -7.58 -10.44
N VAL A 294 12.35 -6.62 -10.73
CA VAL A 294 11.05 -6.46 -10.07
C VAL A 294 9.95 -6.83 -11.07
N GLU A 295 9.07 -7.77 -10.69
CA GLU A 295 8.03 -8.30 -11.56
C GLU A 295 6.61 -8.01 -11.10
N TYR A 296 5.67 -8.02 -12.04
CA TYR A 296 4.25 -7.94 -11.78
C TYR A 296 3.56 -9.26 -12.13
N ASN A 297 2.84 -9.83 -11.17
CA ASN A 297 2.05 -11.03 -11.36
C ASN A 297 0.56 -10.69 -11.48
N ALA A 298 0.09 -10.65 -12.72
CA ALA A 298 -1.29 -10.34 -13.08
C ALA A 298 -2.34 -11.32 -12.53
N ALA A 299 -1.96 -12.53 -12.11
CA ALA A 299 -2.88 -13.54 -11.56
C ALA A 299 -2.97 -13.50 -10.03
N SER A 300 -2.14 -12.69 -9.38
CA SER A 300 -2.04 -12.61 -7.92
C SER A 300 -2.84 -11.42 -7.40
N ASP A 301 -4.13 -11.61 -7.14
CA ASP A 301 -5.05 -10.53 -6.74
C ASP A 301 -5.03 -10.22 -5.23
N ALA A 302 -5.06 -8.93 -4.89
CA ALA A 302 -5.30 -8.40 -3.55
C ALA A 302 -6.20 -7.15 -3.59
N TYR A 303 -6.87 -6.85 -2.48
CA TYR A 303 -7.87 -5.79 -2.38
C TYR A 303 -7.44 -4.78 -1.30
N THR A 304 -7.59 -3.48 -1.57
CA THR A 304 -7.21 -2.38 -0.65
C THR A 304 -8.35 -1.37 -0.55
N ASN A 305 -8.46 -0.65 0.56
CA ASN A 305 -9.44 0.42 0.70
C ASN A 305 -8.93 1.66 -0.02
N ALA A 306 -9.66 2.10 -1.05
CA ALA A 306 -9.32 3.33 -1.75
C ALA A 306 -9.86 4.56 -0.99
N PRO A 307 -9.16 5.70 -1.04
CA PRO A 307 -9.67 6.99 -0.57
C PRO A 307 -11.09 7.26 -1.08
N GLN A 308 -12.02 7.52 -0.16
CA GLN A 308 -13.42 7.82 -0.51
C GLN A 308 -13.64 9.33 -0.64
N ASP A 309 -12.90 10.12 0.14
CA ASP A 309 -12.99 11.57 0.15
C ASP A 309 -11.98 12.22 -0.79
N PHE A 310 -12.38 13.33 -1.40
CA PHE A 310 -11.52 14.12 -2.29
C PHE A 310 -10.24 14.60 -1.61
N LYS A 311 -10.35 15.02 -0.35
CA LYS A 311 -9.20 15.44 0.47
C LYS A 311 -8.22 14.30 0.71
N GLU A 312 -8.74 13.12 1.06
CA GLU A 312 -7.95 11.92 1.30
C GLU A 312 -7.18 11.51 0.03
N PHE A 313 -7.86 11.51 -1.12
CA PHE A 313 -7.28 11.25 -2.43
C PHE A 313 -6.15 12.24 -2.78
N TYR A 314 -6.39 13.55 -2.65
CA TYR A 314 -5.36 14.56 -2.93
C TYR A 314 -4.13 14.41 -2.03
N ASN A 315 -4.32 14.12 -0.74
CA ASN A 315 -3.22 13.92 0.20
C ASN A 315 -2.42 12.64 -0.09
N GLN A 316 -3.06 11.58 -0.55
CA GLN A 316 -2.36 10.39 -1.02
C GLN A 316 -1.46 10.73 -2.23
N ARG A 317 -2.01 11.43 -3.21
CA ARG A 317 -1.34 11.73 -4.48
C ARG A 317 -0.26 12.79 -4.40
N ARG A 318 -0.37 13.68 -3.42
CA ARG A 318 0.71 14.60 -3.02
C ARG A 318 2.03 13.86 -2.78
N ARG A 319 1.99 12.64 -2.24
CA ARG A 319 3.18 11.82 -1.97
C ARG A 319 3.62 11.03 -3.20
N TRP A 320 2.67 10.41 -3.90
CA TRP A 320 2.96 9.46 -4.97
C TRP A 320 3.53 10.11 -6.22
N GLY A 321 3.01 11.27 -6.63
CA GLY A 321 3.45 11.96 -7.85
C GLY A 321 4.92 12.36 -7.78
N PRO A 322 5.31 13.21 -6.82
CA PRO A 322 6.69 13.63 -6.62
C PRO A 322 7.67 12.49 -6.42
N SER A 323 7.34 11.51 -5.58
CA SER A 323 8.23 10.38 -5.33
C SER A 323 8.43 9.50 -6.58
N THR A 324 7.39 9.33 -7.40
CA THR A 324 7.50 8.66 -8.70
C THR A 324 8.45 9.40 -9.62
N MET A 325 8.31 10.73 -9.72
CA MET A 325 9.19 11.55 -10.54
C MET A 325 10.65 11.47 -10.07
N ALA A 326 10.91 11.67 -8.78
CA ALA A 326 12.25 11.68 -8.21
C ALA A 326 12.97 10.33 -8.40
N ASN A 327 12.30 9.21 -8.11
CA ASN A 327 12.90 7.88 -8.25
C ASN A 327 13.16 7.50 -9.71
N THR A 328 12.24 7.84 -10.63
CA THR A 328 12.46 7.55 -12.05
C THR A 328 13.60 8.40 -12.62
N ILE A 329 13.74 9.67 -12.20
CA ILE A 329 14.87 10.52 -12.61
C ILE A 329 16.20 9.95 -12.09
N ASP A 330 16.25 9.48 -10.84
CA ASP A 330 17.45 8.81 -10.27
C ASP A 330 17.82 7.53 -11.05
N LEU A 331 16.83 6.71 -11.39
CA LEU A 331 17.04 5.50 -12.18
C LEU A 331 17.51 5.82 -13.62
N LEU A 332 16.96 6.86 -14.24
CA LEU A 332 17.36 7.29 -15.58
C LEU A 332 18.76 7.91 -15.59
N GLY A 333 19.08 8.73 -14.59
CA GLY A 333 20.42 9.32 -14.41
C GLY A 333 21.50 8.27 -14.18
N SER A 334 21.16 7.18 -13.47
CA SER A 334 22.03 6.01 -13.29
C SER A 334 21.81 4.92 -14.35
N GLY A 335 21.07 5.21 -15.43
CA GLY A 335 20.57 4.20 -16.38
C GLY A 335 21.66 3.42 -17.11
N SER A 336 22.76 4.08 -17.51
CA SER A 336 23.89 3.40 -18.19
C SER A 336 24.56 2.36 -17.29
N LEU A 337 24.85 2.73 -16.04
CA LEU A 337 25.45 1.83 -15.06
C LEU A 337 24.48 0.72 -14.66
N THR A 338 23.21 1.08 -14.44
CA THR A 338 22.16 0.13 -14.08
C THR A 338 21.93 -0.89 -15.19
N SER A 339 21.96 -0.49 -16.46
CA SER A 339 21.81 -1.38 -17.62
C SER A 339 22.94 -2.41 -17.73
N GLN A 340 24.17 -2.04 -17.31
CA GLN A 340 25.30 -2.98 -17.28
C GLN A 340 25.13 -4.06 -16.19
N ARG A 341 24.45 -3.73 -15.09
CA ARG A 341 24.22 -4.64 -13.97
C ARG A 341 22.90 -5.41 -14.06
N ASN A 342 21.88 -4.80 -14.65
CA ASN A 342 20.52 -5.31 -14.70
C ASN A 342 20.10 -5.55 -16.15
N SER A 343 20.04 -6.82 -16.55
CA SER A 343 19.61 -7.22 -17.89
C SER A 343 18.16 -6.84 -18.21
N SER A 344 17.34 -6.57 -17.19
CA SER A 344 15.96 -6.11 -17.36
C SER A 344 15.86 -4.62 -17.69
N ILE A 345 16.94 -3.85 -17.49
CA ILE A 345 17.00 -2.42 -17.82
C ILE A 345 17.78 -2.27 -19.12
N SER A 346 17.10 -2.55 -20.23
CA SER A 346 17.67 -2.45 -21.57
C SER A 346 17.64 -1.00 -22.08
N LYS A 347 18.42 -0.68 -23.13
CA LYS A 347 18.37 0.66 -23.78
C LYS A 347 16.96 1.01 -24.29
N PRO A 348 16.19 0.10 -24.92
CA PRO A 348 14.78 0.36 -25.27
C PRO A 348 13.91 0.65 -24.06
N PHE A 349 14.11 -0.07 -22.94
CA PHE A 349 13.38 0.19 -21.71
C PHE A 349 13.69 1.60 -21.16
N ILE A 350 14.97 2.01 -21.16
CA ILE A 350 15.37 3.37 -20.76
C ILE A 350 14.70 4.41 -21.67
N LEU A 351 14.68 4.19 -22.99
CA LEU A 351 14.01 5.09 -23.93
C LEU A 351 12.51 5.19 -23.63
N TYR A 352 11.83 4.06 -23.39
CA TYR A 352 10.44 4.04 -22.99
C TYR A 352 10.18 4.87 -21.73
N GLN A 353 11.04 4.73 -20.71
CA GLN A 353 10.92 5.49 -19.46
C GLN A 353 11.19 6.98 -19.65
N ILE A 354 12.13 7.37 -20.53
CA ILE A 354 12.35 8.78 -20.90
C ILE A 354 11.10 9.34 -21.57
N LEU A 355 10.54 8.64 -22.56
CA LEU A 355 9.33 9.07 -23.26
C LEU A 355 8.14 9.18 -22.30
N SER A 356 7.97 8.22 -21.39
CA SER A 356 6.93 8.25 -20.36
C SER A 356 7.08 9.44 -19.40
N MET A 357 8.31 9.75 -18.98
CA MET A 357 8.62 10.91 -18.14
C MET A 357 8.30 12.22 -18.85
N VAL A 358 8.75 12.37 -20.10
CA VAL A 358 8.48 13.56 -20.93
C VAL A 358 6.97 13.73 -21.13
N ALA A 359 6.24 12.65 -21.46
CA ALA A 359 4.79 12.70 -21.60
C ALA A 359 4.09 13.12 -20.31
N SER A 360 4.56 12.65 -19.15
CA SER A 360 4.01 13.02 -17.85
C SER A 360 4.21 14.51 -17.52
N ILE A 361 5.37 15.07 -17.88
CA ILE A 361 5.68 16.50 -17.70
C ILE A 361 4.85 17.38 -18.65
N LEU A 362 4.62 16.92 -19.89
CA LEU A 362 3.84 17.65 -20.89
C LEU A 362 2.31 17.53 -20.71
N GLY A 363 1.85 16.57 -19.90
CA GLY A 363 0.42 16.31 -19.66
C GLY A 363 -0.42 17.55 -19.34
N PRO A 364 -0.04 18.38 -18.35
CA PRO A 364 -0.73 19.64 -18.05
C PRO A 364 -0.90 20.57 -19.28
N ALA A 365 0.15 20.70 -20.10
CA ALA A 365 0.12 21.55 -21.29
C ALA A 365 -0.80 20.97 -22.37
N ALA A 366 -0.79 19.65 -22.58
CA ALA A 366 -1.68 18.97 -23.52
C ALA A 366 -3.16 19.18 -23.15
N ILE A 367 -3.50 19.17 -21.85
CA ILE A 367 -4.86 19.42 -21.37
C ILE A 367 -5.28 20.86 -21.66
N CYS A 368 -4.41 21.85 -21.40
CA CYS A 368 -4.69 23.25 -21.73
C CYS A 368 -4.90 23.47 -23.24
N LEU A 369 -4.09 22.84 -24.09
CA LEU A 369 -4.24 22.90 -25.54
C LEU A 369 -5.55 22.28 -26.02
N MET A 370 -5.93 21.14 -25.45
CA MET A 370 -7.19 20.45 -25.76
C MET A 370 -8.40 21.33 -25.40
N ILE A 371 -8.39 21.95 -24.21
CA ILE A 371 -9.43 22.88 -23.77
C ILE A 371 -9.44 24.14 -24.66
N SER A 372 -8.28 24.67 -25.00
CA SER A 372 -8.14 25.83 -25.90
C SER A 372 -8.78 25.55 -27.27
N GLY A 373 -8.53 24.37 -27.84
CA GLY A 373 -9.14 23.97 -29.10
C GLY A 373 -10.67 23.93 -29.01
N SER A 374 -11.20 23.41 -27.90
CA SER A 374 -12.65 23.41 -27.66
C SER A 374 -13.23 24.82 -27.51
N LEU A 375 -12.57 25.69 -26.74
CA LEU A 375 -13.05 27.06 -26.54
C LEU A 375 -13.04 27.86 -27.84
N SER A 376 -12.01 27.70 -28.68
CA SER A 376 -11.94 28.34 -29.99
C SER A 376 -13.08 27.92 -30.90
N PHE A 377 -13.44 26.63 -30.91
CA PHE A 377 -14.56 26.11 -31.70
C PHE A 377 -15.93 26.53 -31.17
N ILE A 378 -16.17 26.43 -29.85
CA ILE A 378 -17.49 26.72 -29.25
C ILE A 378 -17.81 28.22 -29.27
N LEU A 379 -16.81 29.06 -28.96
CA LEU A 379 -17.01 30.51 -28.79
C LEU A 379 -16.65 31.31 -30.03
N ASP A 380 -16.15 30.66 -31.10
CA ASP A 380 -15.66 31.30 -32.32
C ASP A 380 -14.65 32.44 -32.05
N ILE A 381 -13.74 32.20 -31.10
CA ILE A 381 -12.70 33.15 -30.70
C ILE A 381 -11.36 32.78 -31.30
N ASN A 382 -10.48 33.79 -31.46
CA ASN A 382 -9.12 33.57 -31.94
C ASN A 382 -8.39 32.53 -31.07
N PRO A 383 -7.66 31.56 -31.67
CA PRO A 383 -6.94 30.52 -30.94
C PRO A 383 -6.00 31.04 -29.85
N ASN A 384 -5.38 32.21 -30.05
CA ASN A 384 -4.48 32.80 -29.06
C ASN A 384 -5.24 33.26 -27.80
N TYR A 385 -6.44 33.84 -27.97
CA TYR A 385 -7.31 34.22 -26.84
C TYR A 385 -7.90 32.99 -26.16
N ALA A 386 -8.27 31.96 -26.92
CA ALA A 386 -8.73 30.69 -26.35
C ALA A 386 -7.66 30.03 -25.49
N LEU A 387 -6.39 30.07 -25.92
CA LEU A 387 -5.27 29.52 -25.18
C LEU A 387 -5.03 30.30 -23.88
N LEU A 388 -5.12 31.62 -23.92
CA LEU A 388 -5.03 32.46 -22.73
C LEU A 388 -6.14 32.12 -21.73
N LEU A 389 -7.38 31.96 -22.20
CA LEU A 389 -8.52 31.56 -21.35
C LEU A 389 -8.38 30.16 -20.76
N ALA A 390 -7.83 29.21 -21.52
CA ALA A 390 -7.60 27.84 -21.04
C ALA A 390 -6.48 27.76 -19.98
N THR A 391 -5.44 28.58 -20.13
CA THR A 391 -4.25 28.58 -19.26
C THR A 391 -4.36 29.48 -18.04
N ALA A 392 -5.22 30.52 -18.08
CA ALA A 392 -5.36 31.45 -16.96
C ALA A 392 -5.83 30.79 -15.65
N PRO A 393 -6.90 29.95 -15.61
CA PRO A 393 -7.36 29.36 -14.35
C PRO A 393 -6.32 28.44 -13.67
N PRO A 394 -5.61 27.54 -14.39
CA PRO A 394 -4.52 26.75 -13.80
C PRO A 394 -3.37 27.60 -13.28
N VAL A 395 -2.99 28.67 -13.98
CA VAL A 395 -1.93 29.59 -13.53
C VAL A 395 -2.36 30.33 -12.26
N VAL A 396 -3.60 30.81 -12.20
CA VAL A 396 -4.14 31.42 -10.97
C VAL A 396 -4.13 30.41 -9.82
N TYR A 397 -4.58 29.18 -10.06
CA TYR A 397 -4.55 28.12 -9.06
C TYR A 397 -3.13 27.81 -8.58
N LEU A 398 -2.15 27.74 -9.49
CA LEU A 398 -0.73 27.58 -9.16
C LEU A 398 -0.23 28.69 -8.23
N LEU A 399 -0.52 29.96 -8.56
CA LEU A 399 -0.13 31.11 -7.73
C LEU A 399 -0.80 31.09 -6.36
N LEU A 400 -2.08 30.69 -6.29
CA LEU A 400 -2.81 30.53 -5.04
C LEU A 400 -2.23 29.41 -4.18
N CYS A 401 -1.80 28.29 -4.79
CA CYS A 401 -1.17 27.19 -4.06
C CYS A 401 0.12 27.61 -3.33
N PHE A 402 0.87 28.58 -3.84
CA PHE A 402 2.06 29.10 -3.14
C PHE A 402 1.73 29.97 -1.91
N LYS A 403 0.49 30.45 -1.78
CA LYS A 403 0.08 31.39 -0.71
C LYS A 403 -0.90 30.79 0.30
N LEU A 404 -1.73 29.86 -0.12
CA LEU A 404 -2.82 29.31 0.69
C LEU A 404 -2.40 28.06 1.47
N LYS A 405 -3.19 27.71 2.50
CA LYS A 405 -3.03 26.45 3.24
C LYS A 405 -3.53 25.27 2.40
N SER A 406 -2.92 24.09 2.57
CA SER A 406 -3.24 22.85 1.85
C SER A 406 -4.74 22.54 1.82
N ASP A 407 -5.46 22.68 2.94
CA ASP A 407 -6.91 22.43 2.98
C ASP A 407 -7.72 23.36 2.09
N THR A 408 -7.35 24.65 2.03
CA THR A 408 -8.00 25.63 1.15
C THR A 408 -7.66 25.36 -0.32
N GLN A 409 -6.43 24.94 -0.61
CA GLN A 409 -6.04 24.55 -1.97
C GLN A 409 -6.88 23.38 -2.47
N ILE A 410 -7.05 22.34 -1.65
CA ILE A 410 -7.90 21.17 -1.97
C ILE A 410 -9.35 21.61 -2.18
N ALA A 411 -9.88 22.52 -1.36
CA ALA A 411 -11.24 23.03 -1.54
C ALA A 411 -11.42 23.78 -2.87
N ILE A 412 -10.45 24.64 -3.23
CA ILE A 412 -10.45 25.33 -4.52
C ILE A 412 -10.35 24.30 -5.66
N ALA A 413 -9.45 23.31 -5.53
CA ALA A 413 -9.32 22.24 -6.50
C ALA A 413 -10.64 21.49 -6.69
N ALA A 414 -11.36 21.17 -5.62
CA ALA A 414 -12.65 20.49 -5.70
C ALA A 414 -13.68 21.29 -6.50
N VAL A 415 -13.79 22.60 -6.26
CA VAL A 415 -14.69 23.49 -7.04
C VAL A 415 -14.25 23.55 -8.50
N MET A 416 -12.95 23.74 -8.75
CA MET A 416 -12.41 23.76 -10.10
C MET A 416 -12.60 22.42 -10.82
N SER A 417 -12.49 21.28 -10.14
CA SER A 417 -12.73 19.95 -10.71
C SER A 417 -14.15 19.79 -11.23
N VAL A 418 -15.15 20.33 -10.53
CA VAL A 418 -16.54 20.34 -11.00
C VAL A 418 -16.67 21.21 -12.25
N LEU A 419 -16.09 22.42 -12.26
CA LEU A 419 -16.10 23.29 -13.44
C LEU A 419 -15.40 22.66 -14.64
N TYR A 420 -14.25 22.02 -14.41
CA TYR A 420 -13.51 21.31 -15.45
C TYR A 420 -14.27 20.08 -15.96
N ALA A 421 -15.06 19.39 -15.13
CA ALA A 421 -15.88 18.29 -15.60
C ALA A 421 -16.90 18.76 -16.64
N PHE A 422 -17.57 19.90 -16.41
CA PHE A 422 -18.46 20.51 -17.40
C PHE A 422 -17.70 20.95 -18.66
N LEU A 423 -16.54 21.58 -18.48
CA LEU A 423 -15.69 22.00 -19.61
C LEU A 423 -15.21 20.80 -20.44
N MET A 424 -14.94 19.66 -19.81
CA MET A 424 -14.55 18.42 -20.50
C MET A 424 -15.70 17.80 -21.28
N ILE A 425 -16.94 17.90 -20.78
CA ILE A 425 -18.13 17.50 -21.55
C ILE A 425 -18.26 18.39 -22.79
N GLY A 426 -18.13 19.72 -22.63
CA GLY A 426 -18.11 20.66 -23.76
C GLY A 426 -16.98 20.37 -24.75
N THR A 427 -15.80 20.02 -24.25
CA THR A 427 -14.64 19.61 -25.06
C THR A 427 -14.92 18.36 -25.88
N ALA A 428 -15.51 17.32 -25.29
CA ALA A 428 -15.89 16.12 -26.01
C ALA A 428 -16.93 16.43 -27.11
N LEU A 429 -17.96 17.23 -26.79
CA LEU A 429 -18.98 17.64 -27.75
C LEU A 429 -18.41 18.51 -28.87
N SER A 430 -17.48 19.42 -28.56
CA SER A 430 -16.80 20.26 -29.52
C SER A 430 -15.98 19.42 -30.50
N ILE A 431 -15.25 18.41 -30.02
CA ILE A 431 -14.47 17.52 -30.89
C ILE A 431 -15.40 16.74 -31.82
N ILE A 432 -16.55 16.27 -31.33
CA ILE A 432 -17.58 15.64 -32.17
C ILE A 432 -18.14 16.64 -33.19
N GLY A 433 -18.47 17.86 -32.76
CA GLY A 433 -18.95 18.93 -33.62
C GLY A 433 -17.97 19.28 -34.74
N SER A 434 -16.67 19.38 -34.42
CA SER A 434 -15.62 19.64 -35.41
C SER A 434 -15.50 18.50 -36.43
N MET A 435 -15.65 17.24 -36.00
CA MET A 435 -15.64 16.09 -36.93
C MET A 435 -16.82 16.12 -37.90
N VAL A 436 -17.99 16.54 -37.42
CA VAL A 436 -19.20 16.68 -38.25
C VAL A 436 -19.06 17.86 -39.22
N ASP A 437 -18.58 19.00 -38.74
CA ASP A 437 -18.40 20.22 -39.54
C ASP A 437 -17.39 20.02 -40.68
N GLN A 438 -16.25 19.41 -40.40
CA GLN A 438 -15.22 19.11 -41.41
C GLN A 438 -15.52 17.84 -42.22
N GLN A 439 -16.64 17.16 -41.95
CA GLN A 439 -17.04 15.89 -42.57
C GLN A 439 -15.94 14.82 -42.54
N THR A 440 -15.11 14.82 -41.50
CA THR A 440 -13.94 13.94 -41.40
C THR A 440 -13.61 13.56 -39.97
N ILE A 441 -13.29 12.29 -39.76
CA ILE A 441 -12.78 11.79 -38.47
C ILE A 441 -11.26 11.98 -38.34
N TRP A 442 -10.59 12.40 -39.41
CA TRP A 442 -9.12 12.48 -39.49
C TRP A 442 -8.52 13.72 -38.80
N ILE A 443 -9.34 14.51 -38.10
CA ILE A 443 -8.87 15.64 -37.30
C ILE A 443 -8.02 15.09 -36.15
N PRO A 444 -6.84 15.69 -35.83
CA PRO A 444 -5.96 15.17 -34.79
C PRO A 444 -6.64 14.93 -33.44
N SER A 445 -7.53 15.83 -33.01
CA SER A 445 -8.30 15.71 -31.75
C SER A 445 -9.34 14.58 -31.81
N GLY A 446 -10.01 14.42 -32.95
CA GLY A 446 -10.95 13.33 -33.21
C GLY A 446 -10.26 11.96 -33.19
N LEU A 447 -9.15 11.82 -33.93
CA LEU A 447 -8.32 10.61 -33.94
C LEU A 447 -7.80 10.27 -32.55
N PHE A 448 -7.37 11.28 -31.77
CA PHE A 448 -6.90 11.07 -30.41
C PHE A 448 -7.99 10.50 -29.50
N ILE A 449 -9.19 11.12 -29.47
CA ILE A 449 -10.29 10.63 -28.62
C ILE A 449 -10.78 9.25 -29.08
N ILE A 450 -10.99 9.06 -30.38
CA ILE A 450 -11.44 7.77 -30.91
C ILE A 450 -10.40 6.70 -30.60
N GLY A 451 -9.12 6.96 -30.84
CA GLY A 451 -8.03 6.05 -30.52
C GLY A 451 -7.97 5.72 -29.03
N LEU A 452 -8.10 6.73 -28.16
CA LEU A 452 -8.11 6.55 -26.70
C LEU A 452 -9.30 5.68 -26.26
N VAL A 453 -10.51 5.94 -26.75
CA VAL A 453 -11.72 5.18 -26.41
C VAL A 453 -11.61 3.75 -26.93
N LEU A 454 -11.23 3.56 -28.20
CA LEU A 454 -11.04 2.23 -28.78
C LEU A 454 -9.97 1.43 -28.04
N MET A 455 -8.83 2.05 -27.73
CA MET A 455 -7.76 1.40 -26.98
C MET A 455 -8.25 0.91 -25.62
N ASN A 456 -8.98 1.74 -24.87
CA ASN A 456 -9.53 1.35 -23.57
C ASN A 456 -10.61 0.26 -23.67
N ILE A 457 -11.51 0.35 -24.66
CA ILE A 457 -12.57 -0.68 -24.87
C ILE A 457 -11.95 -2.01 -25.29
N ILE A 458 -11.01 -2.01 -26.24
CA ILE A 458 -10.32 -3.23 -26.70
C ILE A 458 -9.54 -3.84 -25.53
N THR A 459 -8.81 -3.01 -24.78
CA THR A 459 -8.04 -3.48 -23.63
C THR A 459 -8.95 -4.09 -22.57
N ALA A 460 -10.09 -3.47 -22.26
CA ALA A 460 -11.06 -4.03 -21.34
C ALA A 460 -11.66 -5.34 -21.85
N ALA A 461 -11.93 -5.46 -23.17
CA ALA A 461 -12.43 -6.70 -23.78
C ALA A 461 -11.43 -7.86 -23.65
N LEU A 462 -10.13 -7.57 -23.64
CA LEU A 462 -9.07 -8.55 -23.35
C LEU A 462 -9.01 -8.96 -21.87
N HIS A 463 -9.75 -8.27 -20.99
CA HIS A 463 -9.83 -8.52 -19.54
C HIS A 463 -11.29 -8.79 -19.12
N PRO A 464 -11.91 -9.91 -19.52
CA PRO A 464 -13.35 -10.15 -19.37
C PRO A 464 -13.86 -10.10 -17.92
N LYS A 465 -13.02 -10.46 -16.93
CA LYS A 465 -13.38 -10.37 -15.51
C LYS A 465 -13.54 -8.93 -15.01
N GLU A 466 -12.90 -7.97 -15.68
CA GLU A 466 -12.84 -6.57 -15.28
C GLU A 466 -13.48 -5.64 -16.32
N PHE A 467 -14.13 -6.20 -17.36
CA PHE A 467 -14.78 -5.43 -18.42
C PHE A 467 -15.80 -4.41 -17.88
N HIS A 468 -16.49 -4.76 -16.80
CA HIS A 468 -17.46 -3.90 -16.12
C HIS A 468 -16.85 -2.57 -15.62
N LEU A 469 -15.53 -2.49 -15.43
CA LEU A 469 -14.85 -1.27 -14.98
C LEU A 469 -14.91 -0.14 -16.02
N VAL A 470 -15.15 -0.46 -17.31
CA VAL A 470 -15.32 0.55 -18.37
C VAL A 470 -16.43 1.54 -18.07
N ILE A 471 -17.46 1.12 -17.32
CA ILE A 471 -18.56 2.00 -16.89
C ILE A 471 -18.03 3.21 -16.10
N TYR A 472 -16.97 3.02 -15.32
CA TYR A 472 -16.34 4.09 -14.55
C TYR A 472 -15.40 4.98 -15.39
N GLY A 473 -15.10 4.56 -16.63
CA GLY A 473 -14.24 5.31 -17.55
C GLY A 473 -14.80 6.69 -17.89
N LEU A 474 -16.12 6.86 -17.98
CA LEU A 474 -16.72 8.17 -18.24
C LEU A 474 -16.31 9.20 -17.17
N LEU A 475 -16.44 8.83 -15.89
CA LEU A 475 -16.05 9.67 -14.77
C LEU A 475 -14.55 10.00 -14.81
N TYR A 476 -13.73 9.01 -15.20
CA TYR A 476 -12.30 9.20 -15.35
C TYR A 476 -11.96 10.22 -16.45
N PHE A 477 -12.56 10.10 -17.63
CA PHE A 477 -12.28 11.01 -18.76
C PHE A 477 -12.72 12.45 -18.50
N ILE A 478 -13.91 12.66 -17.92
CA ILE A 478 -14.35 14.03 -17.57
C ILE A 478 -13.50 14.64 -16.45
N SER A 479 -12.84 13.81 -15.64
CA SER A 479 -11.98 14.24 -14.54
C SER A 479 -10.51 14.38 -14.93
N ILE A 480 -10.13 14.26 -16.21
CA ILE A 480 -8.74 14.39 -16.67
C ILE A 480 -8.08 15.68 -16.17
N PRO A 481 -8.67 16.88 -16.30
CA PRO A 481 -8.05 18.10 -15.80
C PRO A 481 -7.88 18.09 -14.28
N SER A 482 -8.80 17.48 -13.54
CA SER A 482 -8.66 17.33 -12.08
C SER A 482 -7.45 16.45 -11.74
N GLY A 483 -7.34 15.27 -12.35
CA GLY A 483 -6.31 14.28 -12.03
C GLY A 483 -4.91 14.58 -12.58
N TYR A 484 -4.81 15.28 -13.70
CA TYR A 484 -3.54 15.47 -14.41
C TYR A 484 -3.05 16.92 -14.48
N LEU A 485 -3.92 17.91 -14.22
CA LEU A 485 -3.55 19.33 -14.20
C LEU A 485 -3.59 19.89 -12.77
N LEU A 486 -4.76 19.90 -12.11
CA LEU A 486 -4.91 20.46 -10.77
C LEU A 486 -4.13 19.67 -9.71
N LEU A 487 -4.21 18.35 -9.77
CA LEU A 487 -3.50 17.47 -8.84
C LEU A 487 -1.98 17.56 -9.01
N THR A 488 -1.49 17.70 -10.24
CA THR A 488 -0.06 17.90 -10.53
C THR A 488 0.42 19.21 -9.93
N ILE A 489 -0.33 20.31 -10.12
CA ILE A 489 -0.02 21.60 -9.49
C ILE A 489 0.02 21.46 -7.96
N TYR A 490 -1.02 20.88 -7.37
CA TYR A 490 -1.11 20.70 -5.91
C TYR A 490 0.06 19.88 -5.36
N SER A 491 0.35 18.73 -5.97
CA SER A 491 1.42 17.83 -5.50
C SER A 491 2.81 18.46 -5.63
N MET A 492 3.09 19.21 -6.71
CA MET A 492 4.40 19.83 -6.93
C MET A 492 4.62 21.10 -6.10
N VAL A 493 3.57 21.84 -5.73
CA VAL A 493 3.73 23.00 -4.83
C VAL A 493 3.91 22.57 -3.37
N ASN A 494 3.31 21.45 -2.97
CA ASN A 494 3.35 20.96 -1.58
C ASN A 494 4.46 19.92 -1.31
N LEU A 495 5.59 19.99 -2.03
CA LEU A 495 6.73 19.09 -1.82
C LEU A 495 7.32 19.16 -0.42
N ASN A 496 7.22 20.32 0.23
CA ASN A 496 7.63 20.55 1.60
C ASN A 496 6.80 19.77 2.63
N ASN A 497 5.59 19.34 2.26
CA ASN A 497 4.72 18.61 3.16
C ASN A 497 5.02 17.10 3.12
N VAL A 498 5.89 16.67 4.05
CA VAL A 498 6.34 15.29 4.25
C VAL A 498 5.51 14.54 5.31
N SER A 499 4.28 15.00 5.55
CA SER A 499 3.32 14.34 6.42
C SER A 499 2.93 12.97 5.84
N TRP A 500 2.70 11.98 6.70
CA TRP A 500 2.51 10.58 6.31
C TRP A 500 1.12 10.09 6.70
N GLY A 501 0.60 9.15 5.91
CA GLY A 501 -0.76 8.63 5.97
C GLY A 501 -1.83 9.61 5.46
N THR A 502 -3.06 9.14 5.39
CA THR A 502 -4.17 9.86 4.72
C THR A 502 -5.14 10.51 5.70
N ARG A 503 -5.09 10.11 6.98
CA ARG A 503 -6.00 10.49 8.06
C ARG A 503 -5.24 11.12 9.22
N GLU A 504 -4.59 12.26 8.98
CA GLU A 504 -4.03 13.05 10.07
C GLU A 504 -5.19 13.67 10.89
N THR A 505 -5.14 13.48 12.20
CA THR A 505 -6.20 13.79 13.15
C THR A 505 -6.49 15.29 13.19
N GLY A 506 -7.61 15.67 12.56
CA GLY A 506 -8.33 16.91 12.84
C GLY A 506 -9.72 16.57 13.36
N GLY A 507 -9.87 16.52 14.69
CA GLY A 507 -11.17 16.45 15.37
C GLY A 507 -11.59 15.06 15.85
N GLN A 508 -11.96 14.97 17.12
CA GLN A 508 -12.62 13.81 17.74
C GLN A 508 -13.90 13.48 16.96
N ILE A 509 -13.94 12.32 16.31
CA ILE A 509 -15.19 11.74 15.84
C ILE A 509 -15.71 10.85 16.97
N ALA A 510 -16.89 11.17 17.47
CA ALA A 510 -17.57 10.42 18.51
C ALA A 510 -17.75 8.95 18.09
N ALA A 511 -17.22 8.04 18.90
CA ALA A 511 -17.35 6.60 18.71
C ALA A 511 -18.82 6.17 18.92
N THR A 512 -19.49 5.74 17.86
CA THR A 512 -20.66 4.86 17.95
C THR A 512 -20.19 3.42 17.78
N SER A 513 -20.40 2.57 18.80
CA SER A 513 -19.98 1.16 18.83
C SER A 513 -20.36 0.38 17.55
N PRO A 514 -19.39 -0.04 16.72
CA PRO A 514 -19.63 -0.78 15.47
C PRO A 514 -20.08 -2.23 15.69
N ALA A 515 -19.86 -2.77 16.89
CA ALA A 515 -19.97 -4.19 17.20
C ALA A 515 -21.36 -4.80 16.88
N LYS A 516 -22.46 -4.04 17.01
CA LYS A 516 -23.81 -4.55 16.73
C LYS A 516 -24.20 -4.55 15.24
N ALA A 517 -23.62 -3.68 14.43
CA ALA A 517 -23.95 -3.59 12.99
C ALA A 517 -23.23 -4.67 12.16
N ILE A 518 -22.08 -5.16 12.65
CA ILE A 518 -21.22 -6.11 11.95
C ILE A 518 -21.71 -7.56 12.13
N THR A 519 -22.23 -7.93 13.32
CA THR A 519 -22.82 -9.26 13.55
C THR A 519 -23.93 -9.56 12.54
N GLN A 520 -24.73 -8.55 12.18
CA GLN A 520 -25.81 -8.67 11.21
C GLN A 520 -25.32 -8.88 9.75
N ARG A 521 -24.19 -8.26 9.37
CA ARG A 521 -23.60 -8.42 8.03
C ARG A 521 -22.82 -9.73 7.86
N ILE A 522 -22.14 -10.19 8.90
CA ILE A 522 -21.47 -11.52 8.90
C ILE A 522 -22.53 -12.64 8.84
N LEU A 523 -23.69 -12.44 9.49
CA LEU A 523 -24.84 -13.35 9.36
C LEU A 523 -25.46 -13.33 7.95
N GLN A 524 -25.55 -12.17 7.29
CA GLN A 524 -26.04 -12.08 5.91
C GLN A 524 -25.10 -12.75 4.88
N ALA A 525 -23.79 -12.71 5.08
CA ALA A 525 -22.84 -13.44 4.23
C ALA A 525 -22.99 -14.97 4.36
N LYS A 526 -23.48 -15.47 5.51
CA LYS A 526 -23.84 -16.89 5.69
C LYS A 526 -25.23 -17.24 5.14
N PHE A 527 -26.16 -16.29 5.11
CA PHE A 527 -27.54 -16.51 4.65
C PHE A 527 -27.72 -16.58 3.13
N CYS A 528 -26.70 -16.25 2.32
CA CYS A 528 -26.69 -16.55 0.87
C CYS A 528 -26.54 -18.04 0.53
N LYS A 529 -26.59 -18.95 1.52
CA LYS A 529 -26.51 -20.40 1.29
C LYS A 529 -27.66 -21.25 1.81
N PHE A 530 -28.69 -20.70 2.45
CA PHE A 530 -29.80 -21.52 2.96
C PHE A 530 -31.13 -20.74 2.97
N LEU A 531 -31.95 -20.97 1.93
CA LEU A 531 -33.40 -20.89 2.09
C LEU A 531 -33.81 -22.05 3.01
N CYS A 532 -34.37 -21.74 4.17
CA CYS A 532 -35.57 -22.39 4.74
C CYS A 532 -35.91 -21.79 6.12
N TRP A 533 -37.10 -21.19 6.15
CA TRP A 533 -38.04 -20.93 7.24
C TRP A 533 -37.91 -21.84 8.50
N ASP A 534 -37.80 -21.28 9.72
CA ASP A 534 -38.91 -21.17 10.67
C ASP A 534 -38.53 -20.45 11.99
N SER A 535 -39.57 -20.13 12.76
CA SER A 535 -39.74 -19.06 13.74
C SER A 535 -39.51 -19.52 15.19
N GLY A 536 -39.06 -18.64 16.11
CA GLY A 536 -39.30 -18.87 17.55
C GLY A 536 -38.42 -18.18 18.61
N LYS A 537 -38.93 -17.04 19.12
CA LYS A 537 -38.92 -16.52 20.51
C LYS A 537 -37.63 -16.15 21.28
N VAL A 538 -37.75 -14.99 21.91
CA VAL A 538 -36.85 -14.23 22.80
C VAL A 538 -37.04 -14.66 24.27
N ALA A 539 -35.98 -14.64 25.08
CA ALA A 539 -36.03 -14.51 26.55
C ALA A 539 -34.69 -14.04 27.15
N ASP A 540 -34.80 -13.45 28.35
CA ASP A 540 -33.99 -12.39 28.97
C ASP A 540 -32.71 -12.74 29.76
N GLN A 541 -31.89 -11.67 29.90
CA GLN A 541 -30.99 -11.21 30.98
C GLN A 541 -30.56 -12.14 32.14
N ASN A 542 -29.25 -12.16 32.43
CA ASN A 542 -28.73 -11.73 33.75
C ASN A 542 -27.22 -11.47 33.79
N ASP A 543 -26.87 -10.39 34.50
CA ASP A 543 -25.52 -9.93 34.84
C ASP A 543 -24.76 -10.93 35.73
N GLN A 544 -23.46 -11.11 35.47
CA GLN A 544 -22.43 -11.26 36.52
C GLN A 544 -21.00 -11.21 35.97
N VAL A 545 -20.20 -10.30 36.52
CA VAL A 545 -18.77 -10.08 36.29
C VAL A 545 -17.92 -11.13 37.03
N PRO A 546 -16.83 -11.67 36.44
CA PRO A 546 -15.75 -12.17 37.27
C PRO A 546 -14.35 -11.63 36.94
N LYS A 547 -13.62 -11.46 38.05
CA LYS A 547 -12.29 -10.90 38.31
C LYS A 547 -11.13 -11.54 37.52
N THR A 548 -10.18 -10.70 37.11
CA THR A 548 -8.85 -11.05 36.57
C THR A 548 -7.87 -11.39 37.69
N VAL A 549 -7.12 -12.48 37.55
CA VAL A 549 -5.98 -12.83 38.42
C VAL A 549 -4.69 -12.41 37.72
N VAL A 550 -3.97 -11.46 38.31
CA VAL A 550 -2.61 -11.06 37.91
C VAL A 550 -1.63 -11.89 38.72
N MET A 551 -0.79 -12.70 38.09
CA MET A 551 0.42 -13.23 38.72
C MET A 551 1.61 -12.36 38.33
N ALA A 552 2.21 -11.72 39.34
CA ALA A 552 3.41 -10.91 39.22
C ALA A 552 4.61 -11.74 39.69
N ASP A 553 5.48 -12.15 38.76
CA ASP A 553 6.82 -12.63 39.12
C ASP A 553 7.80 -11.46 39.10
N LYS A 554 8.21 -11.03 40.29
CA LYS A 554 9.39 -10.17 40.48
C LYS A 554 10.65 -11.03 40.46
N PRO A 555 11.71 -10.67 39.71
CA PRO A 555 13.00 -11.32 39.87
C PRO A 555 13.70 -10.79 41.12
N LYS A 556 14.20 -11.71 41.96
CA LYS A 556 15.11 -11.41 43.08
C LYS A 556 16.46 -10.98 42.51
N VAL A 557 16.86 -9.76 42.85
CA VAL A 557 18.20 -9.23 42.67
C VAL A 557 19.08 -9.81 43.78
N ASN A 558 20.17 -10.49 43.41
CA ASN A 558 21.31 -10.69 44.32
C ASN A 558 22.40 -9.71 43.91
N HIS A 559 22.76 -8.85 44.85
CA HIS A 559 23.94 -8.00 44.81
C HIS A 559 25.19 -8.82 45.13
N ASP A 560 26.33 -8.24 44.76
CA ASP A 560 27.72 -8.65 45.02
C ASP A 560 28.30 -9.71 44.08
N LEU A 561 29.05 -9.23 43.08
CA LEU A 561 30.51 -9.43 43.05
C LEU A 561 31.17 -8.37 42.14
N THR A 562 32.30 -7.91 42.63
CA THR A 562 33.09 -6.73 42.25
C THR A 562 33.85 -6.83 40.93
N SER A 563 34.00 -5.67 40.29
CA SER A 563 35.06 -5.21 39.38
C SER A 563 36.25 -6.14 39.09
N GLN A 564 36.50 -6.43 37.81
CA GLN A 564 37.78 -6.20 37.13
C GLN A 564 37.70 -6.55 35.63
N ASP A 565 38.41 -5.76 34.82
CA ASP A 565 38.92 -6.03 33.47
C ASP A 565 37.97 -6.02 32.26
N ASN A 566 37.87 -4.83 31.63
CA ASN A 566 37.58 -4.68 30.21
C ASN A 566 38.82 -4.11 29.49
N ASN A 567 39.51 -4.97 28.75
CA ASN A 567 40.48 -4.59 27.72
C ASN A 567 40.61 -5.74 26.70
N ARG A 568 39.75 -5.78 25.69
CA ARG A 568 40.03 -6.16 24.29
C ARG A 568 38.79 -6.17 23.42
#